data_AF-A0A5J5JZV2-F1
#
_entry.id   AF-A0A5J5JZV2-F1
#
_cell.length_a   1.000
_cell.length_b   1.000
_cell.length_c   1.000
_cell.angle_alpha   90.00
_cell.angle_beta   90.00
_cell.angle_gamma   90.00
#
_symmetry.space_group_name_H-M   'P 1'
#
loop_
_entity.id
_entity.type
_entity.pdbx_description
1 polymer ?
#
loop_
_entity_poly.entity_id
_entity_poly.type
_entity_poly.pdbx_seq_one_letter_code
_entity_poly.pdbx_strand_id
1 'polypeptide(L)'
;MNVLEEWTARVCRELGVDPAQVDRTLVLDLTRDVAHGVARPAAPLTAYLLGLAQGAGTAGPDAAGRLSRMAKDWAEETAGTRSIETPPVEAPGDT
;
A
#
# COMPACT_ATOMS: atom_id res chain seq x y z
N MET A 1 12.69 -19.06 -13.42
CA MET A 1 12.77 -17.64 -13.04
C MET A 1 11.63 -16.92 -13.74
N ASN A 2 10.83 -16.13 -13.04
CA ASN A 2 9.73 -15.39 -13.66
C ASN A 2 10.18 -13.99 -14.11
N VAL A 3 9.41 -13.36 -15.01
CA VAL A 3 9.73 -12.02 -15.57
C VAL A 3 10.01 -10.99 -14.48
N LEU A 4 9.28 -11.07 -13.35
CA LEU A 4 9.47 -10.17 -12.22
C LEU A 4 10.83 -10.39 -11.52
N GLU A 5 11.26 -11.63 -11.32
CA GLU A 5 12.58 -11.95 -10.75
C GLU A 5 13.72 -11.43 -11.63
N GLU A 6 13.63 -11.66 -12.93
CA GLU A 6 14.64 -11.21 -13.89
C GLU A 6 14.73 -9.68 -13.94
N TRP A 7 13.56 -9.03 -13.95
CA TRP A 7 13.48 -7.58 -13.93
C TRP A 7 14.04 -7.00 -12.62
N THR A 8 13.63 -7.52 -11.47
CA THR A 8 14.14 -7.09 -10.16
C THR A 8 15.65 -7.26 -10.09
N ALA A 9 16.19 -8.41 -10.51
CA ALA A 9 17.64 -8.63 -10.54
C ALA A 9 18.37 -7.64 -11.47
N ARG A 10 17.78 -7.30 -12.62
CA ARG A 10 18.35 -6.30 -13.54
C ARG A 10 18.40 -4.91 -12.91
N VAL A 11 17.31 -4.47 -12.27
CA VAL A 11 17.23 -3.16 -11.60
C VAL A 11 18.20 -3.10 -10.41
N CYS A 12 18.31 -4.18 -9.63
CA CYS A 12 19.26 -4.26 -8.52
C CYS A 12 20.71 -4.06 -9.00
N ARG A 13 21.11 -4.72 -10.10
CA ARG A 13 22.43 -4.52 -10.70
C ARG A 13 22.67 -3.08 -11.17
N GLU A 14 21.67 -2.47 -11.81
CA GLU A 14 21.77 -1.08 -12.28
C GLU A 14 21.96 -0.09 -11.13
N LEU A 15 21.25 -0.32 -10.02
CA LEU A 15 21.24 0.58 -8.87
C LEU A 15 22.29 0.24 -7.80
N GLY A 16 23.08 -0.83 -7.99
CA GLY A 16 24.05 -1.29 -7.01
C GLY A 16 23.42 -1.83 -5.71
N VAL A 17 22.19 -2.35 -5.78
CA VAL A 17 21.48 -2.94 -4.65
C VAL A 17 21.74 -4.45 -4.60
N ASP A 18 22.08 -4.98 -3.43
CA ASP A 18 22.15 -6.43 -3.21
C ASP A 18 20.73 -7.03 -3.27
N PRO A 19 20.43 -7.94 -4.22
CA PRO A 19 19.13 -8.60 -4.31
C PRO A 19 18.71 -9.33 -3.02
N ALA A 20 19.66 -9.79 -2.20
CA ALA A 20 19.37 -10.46 -0.94
C ALA A 20 18.79 -9.50 0.13
N GLN A 21 18.95 -8.19 -0.04
CA GLN A 21 18.37 -7.17 0.85
C GLN A 21 16.93 -6.81 0.46
N VAL A 22 16.42 -7.30 -0.67
CA VAL A 22 15.08 -6.97 -1.17
C VAL A 22 14.09 -8.06 -0.79
N ASP A 23 13.31 -7.81 0.25
CA ASP A 23 12.13 -8.65 0.55
C ASP A 23 10.98 -8.29 -0.41
N ARG A 24 10.99 -8.95 -1.58
CA ARG A 24 9.97 -8.73 -2.62
C ARG A 24 8.57 -9.06 -2.14
N THR A 25 8.39 -10.16 -1.39
CA THR A 25 7.07 -10.59 -0.94
C THR A 25 6.46 -9.54 -0.03
N LEU A 26 7.25 -9.03 0.92
CA LEU A 26 6.83 -7.96 1.82
C LEU A 26 6.41 -6.69 1.08
N VAL A 27 7.17 -6.26 0.07
CA VAL A 27 6.83 -5.06 -0.72
C VAL A 27 5.55 -5.27 -1.54
N LEU A 28 5.36 -6.44 -2.13
CA LEU A 28 4.17 -6.75 -2.92
C LEU A 28 2.91 -6.89 -2.05
N ASP A 29 3.04 -7.44 -0.85
CA ASP A 29 1.94 -7.55 0.10
C ASP A 29 1.56 -6.17 0.67
N LEU A 30 2.54 -5.33 0.99
CA LEU A 30 2.31 -3.93 1.38
C LEU A 30 1.56 -3.16 0.29
N THR A 31 2.05 -3.22 -0.94
CA THR A 31 1.44 -2.50 -2.06
C THR A 31 0.03 -3.01 -2.38
N ARG A 32 -0.22 -4.32 -2.20
CA ARG A 32 -1.57 -4.91 -2.28
C ARG A 32 -2.49 -4.33 -1.20
N ASP A 33 -2.07 -4.36 0.06
CA ASP A 33 -2.87 -3.85 1.18
C ASP A 33 -3.22 -2.36 0.97
N VAL A 34 -2.24 -1.55 0.57
CA VAL A 34 -2.44 -0.11 0.31
C VAL A 34 -3.35 0.14 -0.90
N ALA A 35 -3.19 -0.63 -1.99
CA ALA A 35 -4.02 -0.48 -3.18
C ALA A 35 -5.50 -0.78 -2.91
N HIS A 36 -5.77 -1.77 -2.06
CA HIS A 36 -7.13 -2.15 -1.67
C HIS A 36 -7.70 -1.27 -0.56
N GLY A 37 -6.89 -0.92 0.43
CA GLY A 37 -7.34 -0.21 1.61
C GLY A 37 -7.45 1.30 1.41
N VAL A 38 -6.52 1.90 0.66
CA VAL A 38 -6.42 3.36 0.49
C VAL A 38 -6.83 3.77 -0.92
N ALA A 39 -5.97 3.52 -1.91
CA ALA A 39 -6.21 3.79 -3.32
C ALA A 39 -5.09 3.18 -4.18
N ARG A 40 -5.40 2.81 -5.43
CA ARG A 40 -4.39 2.24 -6.35
C ARG A 40 -3.15 3.13 -6.53
N PRO A 41 -3.24 4.48 -6.66
CA PRO A 41 -2.06 5.35 -6.73
C PRO A 41 -1.25 5.43 -5.43
N ALA A 42 -1.85 5.12 -4.28
CA ALA A 42 -1.16 5.17 -2.99
C ALA A 42 -0.12 4.05 -2.86
N ALA A 43 -0.33 2.90 -3.50
CA ALA A 43 0.58 1.76 -3.41
C ALA A 43 2.04 2.09 -3.81
N PRO A 44 2.34 2.60 -5.01
CA PRO A 44 3.71 2.97 -5.37
C PRO A 44 4.27 4.12 -4.51
N LEU A 45 3.43 5.07 -4.08
CA LEU A 45 3.85 6.16 -3.21
C LEU A 45 4.30 5.65 -1.84
N THR A 46 3.53 4.75 -1.21
CA THR A 46 3.87 4.15 0.08
C THR A 46 5.15 3.31 0.00
N ALA A 47 5.33 2.52 -1.07
CA ALA A 47 6.56 1.76 -1.27
C ALA A 47 7.79 2.67 -1.40
N TYR A 48 7.68 3.76 -2.14
CA TYR A 48 8.75 4.74 -2.28
C TYR A 48 9.09 5.44 -0.96
N LEU A 49 8.09 5.88 -0.20
CA LEU A 49 8.28 6.51 1.11
C LEU A 49 8.90 5.55 2.13
N LEU A 50 8.49 4.28 2.14
CA LEU A 50 9.10 3.25 2.98
C LEU A 50 10.60 3.09 2.63
N GLY A 51 10.93 2.99 1.34
CA GLY A 51 12.32 2.89 0.88
C GLY A 51 13.16 4.10 1.30
N LEU A 52 12.63 5.32 1.17
CA LEU A 52 13.29 6.55 1.64
C LEU A 52 13.54 6.51 3.15
N ALA A 53 12.54 6.11 3.95
CA ALA A 53 12.67 6.06 5.41
C ALA A 53 13.65 4.98 5.88
N GLN A 54 13.68 3.82 5.20
CA GLN A 54 14.67 2.77 5.46
C GLN A 54 16.09 3.23 5.12
N GLY A 55 16.27 3.88 3.96
CA GLY A 55 17.56 4.47 3.56
C GLY A 55 18.04 5.58 4.50
N ALA A 56 17.10 6.33 5.09
CA ALA A 56 17.39 7.35 6.10
C ALA A 56 17.58 6.79 7.53
N GLY A 57 17.38 5.48 7.75
CA GLY A 57 17.45 4.86 9.07
C GLY A 57 16.32 5.24 10.03
N THR A 58 15.22 5.83 9.54
CA THR A 58 14.07 6.25 10.35
C THR A 58 12.96 5.20 10.39
N ALA A 59 13.03 4.18 9.54
CA ALA A 59 12.12 3.04 9.53
C ALA A 59 12.83 1.75 9.97
N GLY A 60 12.37 1.18 11.09
CA GLY A 60 12.80 -0.15 11.55
C GLY A 60 12.19 -1.32 10.75
N PRO A 61 12.54 -2.57 11.10
CA PRO A 61 12.19 -3.76 10.31
C PRO A 61 10.68 -4.02 10.16
N ASP A 62 9.85 -3.65 11.14
CA ASP A 62 8.37 -3.80 11.08
C ASP A 62 7.65 -2.65 10.35
N ALA A 63 8.37 -1.73 9.69
CA ALA A 63 7.73 -0.57 9.06
C ALA A 63 6.68 -0.94 8.01
N ALA A 64 6.96 -1.95 7.17
CA ALA A 64 5.99 -2.45 6.20
C ALA A 64 4.73 -3.01 6.87
N GLY A 65 4.88 -3.80 7.94
CA GLY A 65 3.76 -4.36 8.69
C GLY A 65 2.88 -3.28 9.32
N ARG A 66 3.47 -2.22 9.86
CA ARG A 66 2.73 -1.05 10.38
C ARG A 66 1.94 -0.34 9.29
N LEU A 67 2.55 -0.11 8.13
CA LEU A 67 1.89 0.56 7.00
C LEU A 67 0.74 -0.29 6.43
N SER A 68 0.90 -1.61 6.36
CA SER A 68 -0.17 -2.54 6.00
C SER A 68 -1.36 -2.49 6.96
N ARG A 69 -1.11 -2.39 8.27
CA ARG A 69 -2.19 -2.23 9.28
C ARG A 69 -2.90 -0.89 9.10
N MET A 70 -2.14 0.20 8.99
CA MET A 70 -2.68 1.53 8.76
C MET A 70 -3.57 1.62 7.49
N ALA A 71 -3.19 0.91 6.41
CA ALA A 71 -4.00 0.85 5.20
C ALA A 71 -5.33 0.10 5.40
N LYS A 72 -5.35 -0.95 6.24
CA LYS A 72 -6.57 -1.71 6.56
C LYS A 72 -7.50 -0.88 7.45
N ASP A 73 -6.94 -0.25 8.48
CA ASP A 73 -7.69 0.61 9.41
C ASP A 73 -8.36 1.77 8.64
N TRP A 74 -7.63 2.41 7.71
CA TRP A 74 -8.19 3.45 6.83
C TRP A 74 -9.39 2.97 5.99
N ALA A 75 -9.35 1.72 5.51
CA ALA A 75 -10.42 1.15 4.72
C ALA A 75 -11.70 0.98 5.56
N GLU A 76 -11.55 0.54 6.80
CA GLU A 76 -12.62 0.37 7.77
C GLU A 76 -13.25 1.71 8.14
N GLU A 77 -12.43 2.73 8.44
CA GLU A 77 -12.87 4.09 8.74
C GLU A 77 -13.67 4.71 7.57
N THR A 78 -13.16 4.57 6.35
CA THR A 78 -13.81 5.10 5.13
C THR A 78 -15.09 4.33 4.77
N ALA A 79 -15.15 3.02 5.07
CA ALA A 79 -16.38 2.24 4.94
C ALA A 79 -17.44 2.68 5.95
N GLY A 80 -17.07 2.84 7.22
CA GLY A 80 -17.96 3.32 8.27
C GLY A 80 -18.53 4.72 7.97
N THR A 81 -17.69 5.63 7.47
CA THR A 81 -18.12 6.98 7.07
C THR A 81 -19.17 6.96 5.95
N ARG A 82 -18.95 6.15 4.90
CA ARG A 82 -19.90 5.99 3.79
C ARG A 82 -21.22 5.34 4.23
N SER A 83 -21.22 4.49 5.25
CA SER A 83 -22.44 3.86 5.77
C SER A 83 -23.31 4.81 6.60
N ILE A 84 -22.72 5.82 7.22
CA ILE A 84 -23.44 6.82 8.04
C ILE A 84 -24.10 7.89 7.14
N GLU A 85 -23.54 8.15 5.97
CA GLU A 85 -23.94 9.26 5.08
C GLU A 85 -25.10 8.92 4.11
N THR A 86 -25.90 7.87 4.34
CA THR A 86 -27.10 7.61 3.50
C THR A 86 -28.30 8.39 4.05
N PRO A 87 -28.73 9.53 3.47
CA PRO A 87 -29.97 10.19 3.85
C PRO A 87 -31.19 9.36 3.40
N PRO A 88 -32.34 9.47 4.09
CA PRO A 88 -33.57 8.83 3.64
C PRO A 88 -33.97 9.43 2.29
N VAL A 89 -34.20 8.57 1.29
CA VAL A 89 -34.86 8.98 0.05
C VAL A 89 -36.29 9.39 0.39
N GLU A 90 -36.57 10.69 0.41
CA GLU A 90 -37.96 11.14 0.44
C GLU A 90 -38.61 10.72 -0.89
N ALA A 91 -39.58 9.81 -0.78
CA ALA A 91 -40.39 9.38 -1.92
C ALA A 91 -41.10 10.60 -2.51
N PRO A 92 -41.24 10.70 -3.85
CA PRO A 92 -41.98 11.81 -4.46
C PRO A 92 -43.41 11.78 -3.95
N GLY A 93 -43.81 12.87 -3.29
CA GLY A 93 -45.17 13.09 -2.82
C GLY A 93 -46.14 13.11 -4.01
N ASP A 94 -47.15 12.27 -3.91
CA ASP A 94 -48.29 12.22 -4.83
C ASP A 94 -49.12 13.51 -4.62
N THR A 95 -49.25 14.34 -5.64
CA THR A 95 -50.22 15.45 -5.70
C THR A 95 -50.69 15.66 -7.12
#